data_AF-A0A4Y2SQR8-F1
#
_entry.id   AF-A0A4Y2SQR8-F1
#
_cell.length_a   1.000
_cell.length_b   1.000
_cell.length_c   1.000
_cell.angle_alpha   90.00
_cell.angle_beta   90.00
_cell.angle_gamma   90.00
#
_symmetry.space_group_name_H-M   'P 1'
#
loop_
_entity.id
_entity.type
_entity.pdbx_description
1 polymer ?
#
loop_
_entity_poly.entity_id
_entity_poly.type
_entity_poly.pdbx_seq_one_letter_code
_entity_poly.pdbx_strand_id
1 'polypeptide(L)'
;MLPESSSNKCVEDLNYVQESLLSPGGWAMKMLDSYGKPESGILGGNLKWLGQYDECVGVQAPSKENTSVGGFRGKYCTLQVPLKLGPVIEWWCFVAVTISFPFLSHLLDRWALRSA
;
A
#
# COMPACT_ATOMS: atom_id res chain seq x y z
N MET A 1 -1.66 11.66 -8.26
CA MET A 1 -1.50 13.01 -8.83
C MET A 1 -0.66 13.84 -7.87
N LEU A 2 0.57 14.19 -8.27
CA LEU A 2 1.23 15.37 -7.70
C LEU A 2 0.57 16.59 -8.35
N PRO A 3 0.29 17.67 -7.60
CA PRO A 3 -0.43 18.82 -8.14
C PRO A 3 0.41 19.52 -9.20
N GLU A 4 -0.20 19.77 -10.35
CA GLU A 4 0.32 20.45 -11.53
C GLU A 4 0.43 21.97 -11.31
N SER A 5 0.91 22.37 -10.14
CA SER A 5 1.23 23.75 -9.78
C SER A 5 2.61 23.83 -9.14
N SER A 6 3.50 22.90 -9.51
CA SER A 6 4.84 22.80 -8.93
C SER A 6 5.66 24.03 -9.30
N SER A 7 5.83 24.94 -8.35
CA SER A 7 6.91 25.93 -8.40
C SER A 7 8.23 25.20 -8.69
N ASN A 8 9.09 25.75 -9.56
CA ASN A 8 10.40 25.17 -9.88
C ASN A 8 11.19 24.79 -8.62
N LYS A 9 11.02 25.56 -7.54
CA LYS A 9 11.62 25.27 -6.22
C LYS A 9 11.16 23.93 -5.61
N CYS A 10 9.89 23.54 -5.77
CA CYS A 10 9.38 22.27 -5.24
C CYS A 10 10.08 21.08 -5.88
N VAL A 11 10.30 21.14 -7.20
CA VAL A 11 11.01 20.10 -7.94
C VAL A 11 12.49 20.06 -7.51
N GLU A 12 13.12 21.22 -7.33
CA GLU A 12 14.49 21.31 -6.83
C GLU A 12 14.65 20.75 -5.41
N ASP A 13 13.72 21.08 -4.50
CA ASP A 13 13.69 20.57 -3.13
C ASP A 13 13.49 19.04 -3.12
N LEU A 14 12.64 18.51 -4.01
CA LEU A 14 12.45 17.06 -4.17
C LEU A 14 13.71 16.36 -4.69
N ASN A 15 14.38 16.93 -5.69
CA ASN A 15 15.66 16.42 -6.17
C ASN A 15 16.71 16.43 -5.05
N TYR A 16 16.74 17.48 -4.23
CA TYR A 16 17.66 17.58 -3.09
C TYR A 16 17.40 16.52 -2.01
N VAL A 17 16.13 16.20 -1.73
CA VAL A 17 15.77 15.06 -0.86
C VAL A 17 16.33 13.77 -1.46
N GLN A 18 16.11 13.52 -2.75
CA GLN A 18 16.55 12.30 -3.42
C GLN A 18 18.08 12.15 -3.41
N GLU A 19 18.83 13.21 -3.70
CA GLU A 19 20.30 13.24 -3.57
C GLU A 19 20.74 12.91 -2.13
N SER A 20 20.04 13.48 -1.15
CA SER A 20 20.36 13.33 0.27
C SER A 20 20.03 11.94 0.83
N LEU A 21 19.22 11.13 0.15
CA LEU A 21 18.92 9.73 0.54
C LEU A 21 20.15 8.81 0.45
N LEU A 22 21.12 9.15 -0.39
CA LEU A 22 22.36 8.38 -0.52
C LEU A 22 23.28 8.53 0.70
N SER A 23 23.02 9.52 1.56
CA SER A 23 23.77 9.73 2.81
C SER A 23 23.18 8.86 3.93
N PRO A 24 23.87 7.79 4.35
CA PRO A 24 23.33 6.87 5.36
C PRO A 24 23.11 7.60 6.69
N GLY A 25 21.91 7.47 7.27
CA GLY A 25 21.58 8.11 8.55
C GLY A 25 21.38 9.63 8.49
N GLY A 26 21.40 10.23 7.30
CA GLY A 26 21.14 11.65 7.09
C GLY A 26 19.69 12.06 7.38
N TRP A 27 19.43 13.37 7.34
CA TRP A 27 18.10 13.94 7.57
C TRP A 27 17.05 13.39 6.61
N ALA A 28 17.41 13.15 5.34
CA ALA A 28 16.49 12.64 4.32
C ALA A 28 16.09 11.19 4.60
N MET A 29 17.03 10.37 5.07
CA MET A 29 16.75 8.99 5.47
C MET A 29 15.86 8.94 6.70
N LYS A 30 16.07 9.83 7.67
CA LYS A 30 15.17 9.98 8.82
C LYS A 30 13.77 10.41 8.38
N MET A 31 13.66 11.39 7.49
CA MET A 31 12.36 11.82 6.93
C MET A 31 11.61 10.64 6.28
N LEU A 32 12.32 9.82 5.51
CA LEU A 32 11.76 8.65 4.84
C LEU A 32 11.35 7.56 5.84
N ASP A 33 12.16 7.32 6.87
CA ASP A 33 11.88 6.31 7.89
C ASP A 33 10.66 6.67 8.76
N SER A 34 10.42 7.97 8.99
CA SER A 34 9.26 8.47 9.74
C SER A 34 7.94 8.44 8.96
N TYR A 35 7.96 8.12 7.65
CA TYR A 35 6.75 7.99 6.83
C TYR A 35 5.91 6.77 7.22
N GLY A 36 4.65 6.73 6.76
CA GLY A 36 3.74 5.60 6.93
C GLY A 36 4.27 4.31 6.30
N LYS A 37 4.73 3.37 7.13
CA LYS A 37 5.18 2.04 6.70
C LYS A 37 4.00 1.09 6.49
N PRO A 38 4.00 0.28 5.41
CA PRO A 38 2.97 -0.72 5.21
C PRO A 38 3.05 -1.80 6.28
N GLU A 39 1.97 -1.94 7.05
CA GLU A 39 1.81 -3.03 8.00
C GLU A 39 1.37 -4.32 7.29
N SER A 40 1.60 -5.46 7.93
CA SER A 40 1.07 -6.74 7.48
C SER A 40 -0.47 -6.73 7.51
N GLY A 41 -1.08 -7.60 6.70
CA GLY A 41 -2.54 -7.74 6.67
C GLY A 41 -3.26 -6.72 5.80
N ILE A 42 -2.58 -6.15 4.80
CA ILE A 42 -3.19 -5.26 3.79
C ILE A 42 -4.43 -5.91 3.14
N LEU A 43 -4.33 -7.20 2.78
CA LEU A 43 -5.45 -7.97 2.22
C LEU A 43 -6.58 -8.25 3.23
N GLY A 44 -6.29 -8.15 4.53
CA GLY A 44 -7.25 -8.24 5.63
C GLY A 44 -7.87 -6.89 6.04
N GLY A 45 -7.58 -5.82 5.30
CA GLY A 45 -8.10 -4.48 5.56
C GLY A 45 -7.18 -3.57 6.39
N ASN A 46 -5.93 -3.97 6.65
CA ASN A 46 -4.95 -3.10 7.32
C ASN A 46 -4.34 -2.07 6.35
N LEU A 47 -5.07 -0.98 6.11
CA LEU A 47 -4.74 0.05 5.12
C LEU A 47 -4.25 1.36 5.74
N LYS A 48 -4.08 1.42 7.06
CA LYS A 48 -3.69 2.64 7.78
C LYS A 48 -2.20 2.62 8.05
N TRP A 49 -1.45 3.50 7.41
CA TRP A 49 -0.01 3.65 7.62
C TRP A 49 0.28 5.03 8.18
N LEU A 50 0.33 5.15 9.51
CA LEU A 50 0.42 6.44 10.19
C LEU A 50 1.83 7.02 10.21
N GLY A 51 2.86 6.18 10.24
CA GLY A 51 4.24 6.63 10.42
C GLY A 51 4.49 7.23 11.80
N GLN A 52 5.68 7.78 12.01
CA GLN A 52 6.10 8.33 13.29
C GLN A 52 5.92 9.85 13.30
N TYR A 53 4.87 10.33 13.98
CA TYR A 53 4.50 11.75 13.99
C TYR A 53 5.64 12.65 14.47
N ASP A 54 6.17 12.39 15.68
CA ASP A 54 7.17 13.25 16.32
C ASP A 54 8.48 13.32 15.54
N GLU A 55 8.91 12.21 14.94
CA GLU A 55 10.10 12.20 14.09
C GLU A 55 9.87 12.96 12.78
N CYS A 56 8.73 12.75 12.13
CA CYS A 56 8.40 13.43 10.87
C CYS A 56 8.42 14.96 11.05
N VAL A 57 7.74 15.49 12.08
CA VAL A 57 7.76 16.94 12.36
C VAL A 57 9.09 17.40 12.95
N GLY A 58 9.87 16.49 13.54
CA GLY A 58 11.19 16.75 14.10
C GLY A 58 12.28 16.94 13.04
N VAL A 59 12.14 16.31 11.86
CA VAL A 59 13.15 16.36 10.81
C VAL A 59 13.19 17.73 10.12
N GLN A 60 14.40 18.27 10.00
CA GLN A 60 14.71 19.53 9.32
C GLN A 60 15.64 19.26 8.14
N ALA A 61 15.26 19.74 6.95
CA ALA A 61 16.13 19.75 5.77
C ALA A 61 17.09 20.94 5.87
N PRO A 62 18.41 20.73 5.87
CA PRO A 62 19.37 21.83 5.85
C PRO A 62 19.26 22.62 4.55
N SER A 63 19.64 23.90 4.59
CA SER A 63 19.72 24.71 3.38
C SER A 63 20.97 24.32 2.60
N LYS A 64 20.85 24.10 1.29
CA LYS A 64 21.99 23.84 0.41
C LYS A 64 22.71 25.17 0.17
N GLU A 65 24.02 25.23 0.45
CA GLU A 65 24.80 26.46 0.39
C GLU A 65 24.66 27.16 -0.98
N ASN A 66 24.59 28.50 -0.96
CA ASN A 66 24.46 29.35 -2.15
C ASN A 66 23.21 29.08 -3.02
N THR A 67 22.19 28.38 -2.49
CA THR A 67 20.94 28.11 -3.21
C THR A 67 19.71 28.37 -2.33
N SER A 68 18.55 28.56 -2.95
CA SER A 68 17.26 28.67 -2.24
C SER A 68 16.64 27.30 -1.90
N VAL A 69 17.39 26.21 -2.09
CA VAL A 69 16.94 24.81 -1.96
C VAL A 69 17.18 24.32 -0.54
N GLY A 70 16.20 23.59 0.01
CA GLY A 70 16.22 23.11 1.39
C GLY A 70 15.69 24.15 2.38
N GLY A 71 16.11 24.04 3.64
CA GLY A 71 15.66 24.93 4.72
C GLY A 71 14.21 24.75 5.13
N PHE A 72 13.61 23.59 4.83
CA PHE A 72 12.23 23.26 5.21
C PHE A 72 12.19 22.26 6.37
N ARG A 73 11.01 22.10 6.95
CA ARG A 73 10.73 21.14 8.03
C ARG A 73 9.71 20.13 7.55
N GLY A 74 9.82 18.90 8.03
CA GLY A 74 8.81 17.88 7.80
C GLY A 74 7.44 18.33 8.27
N LYS A 75 6.41 17.98 7.51
CA LYS A 75 5.00 18.23 7.84
C LYS A 75 4.28 16.90 7.82
N TYR A 76 3.51 16.64 8.86
CA TYR A 76 2.72 15.44 8.96
C TYR A 76 1.42 15.59 8.15
N CYS A 77 1.24 14.72 7.16
CA CYS A 77 0.07 14.71 6.29
C CYS A 77 -0.47 13.29 6.17
N THR A 78 -1.80 13.13 6.20
CA THR A 78 -2.45 11.85 5.92
C THR A 78 -2.88 11.80 4.46
N LEU A 79 -2.40 10.82 3.71
CA LEU A 79 -2.86 10.55 2.35
C LEU A 79 -3.96 9.47 2.37
N GLN A 80 -5.10 9.76 1.77
CA GLN A 80 -6.15 8.77 1.55
C GLN A 80 -6.10 8.29 0.10
N VAL A 81 -5.69 7.04 -0.11
CA VAL A 81 -5.67 6.41 -1.43
C VAL A 81 -6.86 5.45 -1.52
N PRO A 82 -7.88 5.73 -2.35
CA PRO A 82 -9.00 4.81 -2.50
C PRO A 82 -8.54 3.54 -3.22
N LEU A 83 -8.55 2.40 -2.51
CA LEU A 83 -8.29 1.12 -3.13
C LEU A 83 -9.52 0.66 -3.91
N LYS A 84 -9.38 0.57 -5.23
CA LYS A 84 -10.33 -0.14 -6.10
C LYS A 84 -10.00 -1.63 -5.99
N LEU A 85 -10.48 -2.30 -4.95
CA LEU A 85 -10.49 -3.75 -4.95
C LEU A 85 -11.48 -4.17 -6.06
N GLY A 86 -10.93 -4.69 -7.17
CA GLY A 86 -11.73 -5.44 -8.13
C GLY A 86 -12.42 -6.62 -7.42
N PRO A 87 -13.49 -7.19 -7.99
CA PRO A 87 -14.15 -8.33 -7.38
C PRO A 87 -13.10 -9.43 -7.16
N VAL A 88 -12.84 -9.77 -5.90
CA VAL A 88 -12.27 -11.07 -5.55
C VAL A 88 -13.34 -12.08 -5.90
N ILE A 89 -13.28 -12.54 -7.14
CA ILE A 89 -14.13 -13.59 -7.68
C ILE A 89 -13.81 -14.84 -6.85
N GLU A 90 -14.58 -15.04 -5.79
CA GLU A 90 -14.58 -16.20 -4.91
C GLU A 90 -15.16 -17.42 -5.66
N TRP A 91 -14.54 -17.80 -6.77
CA TRP A 91 -14.99 -18.92 -7.60
C TRP A 91 -14.10 -20.16 -7.48
N TRP A 92 -13.12 -20.16 -6.58
CA TRP A 92 -12.23 -21.32 -6.39
C TRP A 92 -12.60 -22.20 -5.18
N CYS A 93 -13.45 -21.75 -4.25
CA CYS A 93 -13.97 -22.63 -3.20
C CYS A 93 -15.15 -23.50 -3.66
N PHE A 94 -15.99 -23.03 -4.60
CA PHE A 94 -17.13 -23.81 -5.09
C PHE A 94 -16.71 -25.00 -5.98
N VAL A 95 -15.61 -24.89 -6.75
CA VAL A 95 -15.19 -25.98 -7.65
C VAL A 95 -14.65 -27.19 -6.87
N ALA A 96 -14.17 -27.02 -5.63
CA ALA A 96 -13.73 -28.15 -4.80
C ALA A 96 -14.90 -28.99 -4.23
N VAL A 97 -16.09 -28.40 -4.05
CA VAL A 97 -17.25 -29.11 -3.48
C VAL A 97 -17.95 -29.99 -4.52
N THR A 98 -17.86 -29.65 -5.82
CA THR A 98 -18.47 -30.48 -6.88
C THR A 98 -17.63 -31.68 -7.30
N ILE A 99 -16.38 -31.80 -6.85
CA ILE A 99 -15.51 -32.95 -7.20
C ILE A 99 -15.76 -34.15 -6.27
N SER A 100 -16.50 -33.98 -5.17
CA SER A 100 -17.02 -35.11 -4.38
C SER A 100 -18.42 -35.51 -4.86
N PHE A 101 -18.49 -36.67 -5.52
CA PHE A 101 -19.67 -37.47 -5.90
C PHE A 101 -20.28 -37.28 -7.30
N PRO A 102 -19.66 -37.83 -8.35
CA PRO A 102 -20.39 -38.44 -9.46
C PRO A 102 -20.83 -39.90 -9.18
N PHE A 103 -20.63 -40.42 -7.95
CA PHE A 103 -20.89 -41.83 -7.61
C PHE A 103 -22.33 -42.13 -7.14
N LEU A 104 -23.16 -41.12 -6.82
CA LEU A 104 -24.49 -41.35 -6.26
C LEU A 104 -25.66 -41.21 -7.24
N SER A 105 -25.43 -40.77 -8.50
CA SER A 105 -26.49 -40.78 -9.52
C SER A 105 -26.77 -42.17 -10.10
N HIS A 106 -25.83 -43.12 -9.99
CA HIS A 106 -25.95 -44.44 -10.62
C HIS A 106 -26.69 -45.51 -9.77
N LEU A 107 -26.97 -45.23 -8.49
CA LEU A 107 -27.61 -46.19 -7.57
C LEU A 107 -29.13 -45.97 -7.41
N LEU A 108 -29.67 -44.80 -7.75
CA LEU A 108 -31.11 -44.54 -7.68
C LEU A 108 -31.89 -45.08 -8.90
N ASP A 109 -31.26 -45.16 -10.07
CA ASP A 109 -31.90 -45.73 -11.27
C ASP A 109 -32.17 -47.24 -11.15
N ARG A 110 -31.42 -47.96 -10.31
CA ARG A 110 -31.57 -49.42 -10.14
C ARG A 110 -32.64 -49.82 -9.11
N TRP A 111 -33.08 -48.90 -8.25
CA TRP A 111 -34.12 -49.15 -7.26
C TRP A 111 -35.53 -48.85 -7.79
N ALA A 112 -35.65 -47.89 -8.71
CA ALA A 112 -36.93 -47.54 -9.36
C ALA A 112 -37.46 -48.63 -10.31
N LEU A 113 -36.59 -49.45 -10.91
CA LEU A 113 -36.98 -50.54 -11.83
C LEU A 113 -37.28 -51.89 -11.16
N ARG A 114 -37.22 -51.97 -9.83
CA ARG A 114 -37.55 -53.21 -9.07
C ARG A 114 -38.87 -53.12 -8.30
N SER A 115 -39.62 -52.03 -8.52
CA SER A 115 -40.86 -51.71 -7.79
C SER A 115 -42.06 -51.46 -8.71
N ALA A 116 -41.97 -51.83 -9.99
CA ALA A 116 -43.07 -51.81 -10.96
C ALA A 116 -43.15 -53.16 -11.69
#